data_AF-A0A6I1NMN1-F1
#
_entry.id   AF-A0A6I1NMN1-F1
#
_cell.length_a   1.000
_cell.length_b   1.000
_cell.length_c   1.000
_cell.angle_alpha   90.00
_cell.angle_beta   90.00
_cell.angle_gamma   90.00
#
_symmetry.space_group_name_H-M   'P 1'
#
loop_
_entity.id
_entity.type
_entity.pdbx_description
1 polymer ?
#
loop_
_entity_poly.entity_id
_entity_poly.type
_entity_poly.pdbx_seq_one_letter_code
_entity_poly.pdbx_strand_id
1 'polypeptide(L)' 'MKAPSAGFIVQVSPCRAGDQGHDAACQHCQGSSLSGEWETVYTGEDESLGGYEDWFCCHICREAGLPCETFHRIPINAER' A
#
# COMPACT_ATOMS: atom_id res chain seq x y z
N MET A 1 23.59 -31.54 -2.75
CA MET A 1 23.04 -30.93 -1.53
C MET A 1 22.35 -29.64 -1.96
N LYS A 2 21.02 -29.64 -2.07
CA LYS A 2 20.24 -28.51 -2.61
C LYS A 2 19.55 -27.85 -1.43
N ALA A 3 19.97 -26.64 -1.07
CA ALA A 3 19.36 -25.89 0.01
C ALA A 3 17.89 -25.58 -0.36
N PRO A 4 16.91 -25.83 0.52
CA PRO A 4 15.56 -25.35 0.31
C PRO A 4 15.56 -23.84 0.50
N SER A 5 15.23 -23.11 -0.56
CA SER A 5 14.96 -21.68 -0.52
C SER A 5 13.84 -21.43 0.48
N ALA A 6 14.15 -20.77 1.59
CA ALA A 6 13.18 -20.33 2.57
C ALA A 6 12.18 -19.38 1.87
N GLY A 7 10.97 -19.88 1.63
CA GLY A 7 9.86 -19.06 1.19
C GLY A 7 9.49 -18.11 2.32
N PHE A 8 9.77 -16.82 2.14
CA PHE A 8 9.31 -15.78 3.04
C PHE A 8 7.80 -15.64 2.82
N ILE A 9 7.01 -16.12 3.79
CA ILE A 9 5.55 -15.92 3.76
C ILE A 9 5.32 -14.46 4.12
N VAL A 10 5.09 -13.62 3.11
CA VAL A 10 4.58 -12.26 3.31
C VAL A 10 3.17 -12.41 3.86
N GLN A 11 3.01 -12.23 5.17
CA GLN A 11 1.70 -12.09 5.80
C GLN A 11 1.07 -10.78 5.30
N VAL A 12 0.37 -10.84 4.18
CA VAL A 12 -0.47 -9.73 3.72
C VAL A 12 -1.68 -9.64 4.65
N SER A 13 -1.67 -8.64 5.52
CA SER A 13 -2.79 -8.31 6.39
C SER A 13 -4.06 -8.12 5.56
N PRO A 14 -5.23 -8.57 6.06
CA PRO A 14 -6.48 -8.33 5.37
C PRO A 14 -6.74 -6.83 5.28
N CYS A 15 -6.87 -6.39 4.05
CA CYS A 15 -7.32 -5.08 3.64
C CYS A 15 -8.46 -4.54 4.53
N ARG A 16 -8.26 -3.33 5.07
CA ARG A 16 -9.29 -2.59 5.81
C ARG A 16 -9.89 -1.52 4.91
N ALA A 17 -11.20 -1.57 4.77
CA ALA A 17 -11.96 -0.57 4.05
C ALA A 17 -12.05 0.71 4.89
N GLY A 18 -11.52 1.84 4.40
CA GLY A 18 -11.80 3.12 5.05
C GLY A 18 -10.99 4.29 4.53
N ASP A 19 -11.60 5.13 3.69
CA ASP A 19 -12.09 6.49 3.98
C ASP A 19 -12.23 7.23 2.64
N GLN A 20 -13.35 7.95 2.45
CA GLN A 20 -13.64 8.67 1.20
C GLN A 20 -12.77 9.92 1.14
N GLY A 21 -11.72 9.94 0.30
CA GLY A 21 -10.97 11.17 0.05
C GLY A 21 -9.57 11.03 -0.53
N HIS A 22 -8.99 9.82 -0.54
CA HIS A 22 -7.62 9.63 -1.05
C HIS A 22 -7.64 9.06 -2.48
N ASP A 23 -7.01 9.77 -3.42
CA ASP A 23 -6.71 9.35 -4.80
C ASP A 23 -5.57 8.32 -4.81
N ALA A 24 -5.65 7.31 -3.92
CA ALA A 24 -4.67 6.24 -3.85
C ALA A 24 -4.81 5.34 -5.07
N ALA A 25 -3.72 5.18 -5.82
CA ALA A 25 -3.67 4.34 -7.01
C ALA A 25 -2.55 3.30 -6.92
N CYS A 26 -2.75 2.16 -7.56
CA CYS A 26 -1.72 1.14 -7.68
C CYS A 26 -0.60 1.64 -8.60
N GLN A 27 0.65 1.66 -8.13
CA GLN A 27 1.78 2.03 -9.01
C GLN A 27 2.02 1.03 -10.15
N HIS A 28 1.52 -0.20 -10.03
CA HIS A 28 1.72 -1.23 -11.06
C HIS A 28 0.71 -1.12 -12.20
N CYS A 29 -0.59 -1.15 -11.90
CA CYS A 29 -1.65 -1.17 -12.90
C CYS A 29 -2.39 0.18 -13.06
N GLN A 30 -2.07 1.17 -12.23
CA GLN A 30 -2.79 2.45 -12.15
C GLN A 30 -4.28 2.32 -11.81
N GLY A 31 -4.67 1.16 -11.26
CA GLY A 31 -6.01 0.94 -10.73
C GLY A 31 -6.29 1.88 -9.55
N SER A 32 -7.50 2.45 -9.53
CA SER A 32 -7.90 3.44 -8.52
C SER A 32 -8.23 2.79 -7.17
N SER A 33 -8.45 3.65 -6.18
CA SER A 33 -8.86 3.30 -4.81
C SER A 33 -10.14 2.46 -4.74
N LEU A 34 -10.96 2.43 -5.80
CA LEU A 34 -12.14 1.57 -5.89
C LEU A 34 -11.81 0.08 -6.10
N SER A 35 -10.58 -0.24 -6.52
CA SER A 35 -10.13 -1.59 -6.88
C SER A 35 -9.13 -2.16 -5.87
N GLY A 36 -9.10 -1.61 -4.67
CA GLY A 36 -8.17 -1.99 -3.62
C GLY A 36 -8.56 -1.35 -2.31
N GLU A 37 -7.67 -1.46 -1.34
CA GLU A 37 -7.89 -0.96 0.01
C GLU A 37 -6.69 -0.18 0.49
N TRP A 38 -6.90 0.71 1.45
CA TRP A 38 -5.87 1.61 1.89
C TRP A 38 -5.90 1.80 3.41
N GLU A 39 -4.74 2.15 3.96
CA GLU A 39 -4.58 2.47 5.37
C GLU A 39 -3.43 3.48 5.51
N THR A 40 -3.63 4.53 6.31
CA THR A 40 -2.51 5.37 6.73
C THR A 40 -1.67 4.62 7.76
N VAL A 41 -0.42 4.31 7.40
CA VAL A 41 0.51 3.52 8.21
C VAL A 41 1.74 4.34 8.57
N TYR A 42 2.29 4.08 9.74
CA TYR A 42 3.56 4.70 10.14
C TYR A 42 4.72 3.93 9.52
N THR A 43 5.49 4.57 8.66
CA THR A 43 6.68 3.99 8.01
C THR A 43 7.99 4.61 8.52
N GLY A 44 7.91 5.74 9.23
CA GLY A 44 9.07 6.50 9.70
C GLY A 44 9.69 7.41 8.63
N GLU A 45 9.01 7.62 7.50
CA GLU A 45 9.47 8.52 6.45
C GLU A 45 9.28 9.99 6.88
N ASP A 46 10.37 10.64 7.34
CA ASP A 46 10.35 11.99 7.93
C ASP A 46 9.82 13.07 6.97
N GLU A 47 9.95 12.83 5.66
CA GLU A 47 9.43 13.70 4.60
C GLU A 47 7.91 13.54 4.35
N SER A 48 7.28 12.52 4.93
CA SER A 48 5.85 12.24 4.86
C SER A 48 5.21 12.56 6.20
N LEU A 49 3.97 13.09 6.22
CA LEU A 49 3.26 13.62 7.40
C LEU A 49 3.66 12.99 8.76
N GLY A 50 4.69 13.55 9.42
CA GLY A 50 5.18 13.06 10.71
C GLY A 50 5.63 11.59 10.74
N GLY A 51 6.09 11.02 9.61
CA GLY A 51 6.46 9.61 9.46
C GLY A 51 5.35 8.69 8.96
N TYR A 52 4.17 9.21 8.62
CA TYR A 52 3.03 8.43 8.13
C TYR A 52 2.91 8.49 6.61
N GLU A 53 2.59 7.35 5.98
CA GLU A 53 2.32 7.21 4.54
C GLU A 53 0.97 6.51 4.33
N ASP A 54 0.34 6.75 3.19
CA ASP A 54 -0.85 6.01 2.78
C ASP A 54 -0.41 4.72 2.06
N TRP A 55 -0.62 3.58 2.71
CA TRP A 55 -0.47 2.28 2.08
C TRP A 55 -1.73 1.94 1.29
N PHE A 56 -1.56 1.43 0.07
CA PHE A 56 -2.63 0.97 -0.80
C PHE A 56 -2.31 -0.43 -1.34
N CYS A 57 -3.28 -1.34 -1.27
CA CYS A 57 -3.20 -2.68 -1.81
C CYS A 57 -4.28 -2.90 -2.88
N CYS A 58 -3.85 -3.07 -4.13
CA CYS A 58 -4.74 -3.33 -5.26
C CYS A 58 -5.17 -4.81 -5.31
N HIS A 59 -6.47 -5.07 -5.22
CA HIS A 59 -7.01 -6.42 -5.27
C HIS A 59 -6.78 -7.10 -6.61
N ILE A 60 -6.91 -6.36 -7.72
CA ILE A 60 -6.70 -6.89 -9.08
C ILE A 60 -5.28 -7.44 -9.22
N CYS A 61 -4.27 -6.66 -8.82
CA CYS A 61 -2.88 -7.11 -8.88
C CYS A 61 -2.59 -8.24 -7.91
N ARG A 62 -3.18 -8.19 -6.70
CA ARG A 62 -3.04 -9.25 -5.70
C ARG A 62 -3.55 -10.59 -6.23
N GLU A 63 -4.75 -10.59 -6.82
CA GLU A 63 -5.38 -11.79 -7.40
C GLU A 63 -4.61 -12.31 -8.62
N ALA A 64 -3.97 -11.43 -9.37
CA ALA A 64 -3.10 -11.79 -10.49
C ALA A 64 -1.68 -12.27 -10.07
N GLY A 65 -1.34 -12.23 -8.77
CA GLY A 65 0.00 -12.56 -8.28
C GLY A 65 1.07 -11.52 -8.67
N LEU A 66 0.65 -10.28 -8.93
CA LEU A 66 1.50 -9.15 -9.30
C LEU A 66 1.77 -8.24 -8.07
N PRO A 67 2.79 -7.37 -8.13
CA PRO A 67 3.01 -6.35 -7.11
C PRO A 67 1.73 -5.53 -6.93
N CYS A 68 1.18 -5.53 -5.71
CA CYS A 68 -0.13 -4.95 -5.42
C CYS A 68 -0.07 -3.83 -4.38
N GLU A 69 0.98 -3.78 -3.58
CA GLU A 69 1.16 -2.80 -2.51
C GLU A 69 1.88 -1.55 -3.04
N THR A 70 1.48 -0.39 -2.54
CA THR A 70 2.04 0.91 -2.90
C THR A 70 1.99 1.80 -1.67
N PHE A 71 3.03 2.58 -1.43
CA PHE A 71 3.07 3.60 -0.39
C PHE A 71 3.05 4.98 -1.04
N HIS A 72 2.14 5.83 -0.60
CA HIS A 72 2.01 7.21 -1.06
C HIS A 72 2.39 8.15 0.07
N ARG A 73 3.33 9.06 -0.22
CA ARG A 73 3.71 10.10 0.72
C ARG A 73 2.55 11.06 0.94
N ILE A 74 2.26 11.32 2.21
CA ILE A 74 1.25 12.29 2.62
C ILE A 74 1.96 13.64 2.75
N PRO A 75 1.58 14.67 1.96
CA PRO A 75 2.26 15.96 2.01
C PRO A 75 2.08 16.61 3.38
N ILE A 76 3.20 17.00 4.01
CA ILE A 76 3.24 17.68 5.31
C ILE A 76 2.47 19.02 5.28
N ASN A 77 2.37 19.63 4.10
CA ASN A 77 1.65 20.88 3.86
C ASN A 77 0.29 20.67 3.19
N ALA A 78 -0.48 19.63 3.55
CA ALA A 78 -1.89 19.59 3.22
C ALA A 78 -2.58 20.76 3.93
N GLU A 79 -2.68 21.91 3.25
CA GLU A 79 -3.21 23.15 3.82
C GLU A 79 -4.62 22.93 4.38
N ARG A 80 -4.80 23.48 5.59
CA ARG A 80 -5.96 23.41 6.47
C ARG A 80 -7.18 24.15 5.95
#